data_AF-A0A951M9D7-F1
#
_entry.id   AF-A0A951M9D7-F1
#
_cell.length_a   1.000
_cell.length_b   1.000
_cell.length_c   1.000
_cell.angle_alpha   90.00
_cell.angle_beta   90.00
_cell.angle_gamma   90.00
#
_symmetry.space_group_name_H-M   'P 1'
#
loop_
_entity.id
_entity.type
_entity.pdbx_description
1 polymer ?
#
loop_
_entity_poly.entity_id
_entity_poly.type
_entity_poly.pdbx_seq_one_letter_code
_entity_poly.pdbx_strand_id
1 'polypeptide(L)'
;MNNFQTPMVMALAPTVLSRTSVKRRIDPIDAPARPLGAKRSALVAKRADSSVLTRNRNAAIAAPGDTLLATVDGAVSILLRATNYGLLMERTQRQGVGMRLVQTMVFGDVKTFDHWCAVEPLRFEDGLLFSKLVRAGHAAFADYR
;
A
#
# COMPACT_ATOMS: atom_id res chain seq x y z
N MET A 1 46.57 61.33 -34.18
CA MET A 1 47.75 60.88 -33.42
C MET A 1 47.53 61.19 -31.96
N ASN A 2 47.98 60.30 -31.08
CA ASN A 2 47.94 60.34 -29.61
C ASN A 2 46.68 59.75 -28.97
N ASN A 3 46.73 58.91 -27.95
CA ASN A 3 47.72 57.96 -27.45
C ASN A 3 46.90 57.09 -26.49
N PHE A 4 46.89 55.77 -26.69
CA PHE A 4 46.22 54.85 -25.79
C PHE A 4 46.99 54.80 -24.47
N GLN A 5 46.35 55.23 -23.38
CA GLN A 5 46.74 54.86 -22.02
C GLN A 5 45.52 54.25 -21.34
N THR A 6 45.52 52.92 -21.27
CA THR A 6 44.61 52.15 -20.43
C THR A 6 44.96 52.38 -18.96
N PRO A 7 44.00 52.74 -18.09
CA PRO A 7 44.24 52.69 -16.67
C PRO A 7 44.29 51.22 -16.19
N MET A 8 45.36 50.92 -15.48
CA MET A 8 45.64 49.68 -14.76
C MET A 8 44.47 49.30 -13.85
N VAL A 9 43.77 48.21 -14.15
CA VAL A 9 42.74 47.64 -13.28
C VAL A 9 43.44 47.05 -12.06
N MET A 10 43.27 47.69 -10.90
CA MET A 10 43.64 47.10 -9.62
C MET A 10 42.84 45.81 -9.42
N ALA A 11 43.53 44.67 -9.37
CA ALA A 11 42.94 43.42 -8.93
C ALA A 11 42.53 43.57 -7.45
N LEU A 12 41.23 43.75 -7.21
CA LEU A 12 40.66 43.62 -5.88
C LEU A 12 40.83 42.17 -5.43
N ALA A 13 41.61 41.97 -4.37
CA ALA A 13 41.73 40.70 -3.70
C ALA A 13 40.33 40.16 -3.35
N PRO A 14 40.05 38.87 -3.54
CA PRO A 14 38.78 38.30 -3.08
C PRO A 14 38.77 38.42 -1.55
N THR A 15 37.95 39.34 -1.04
CA THR A 15 37.58 39.36 0.37
C THR A 15 36.82 38.08 0.64
N VAL A 16 37.55 37.05 1.07
CA VAL A 16 36.99 35.87 1.70
C VAL A 16 36.31 36.36 2.97
N LEU A 17 35.01 36.63 2.86
CA LEU A 17 34.12 36.74 3.99
C LEU A 17 34.20 35.41 4.73
N SER A 18 35.09 35.34 5.72
CA SER A 18 35.12 34.28 6.70
C SER A 18 33.82 34.41 7.50
N ARG A 19 32.77 33.77 6.96
CA ARG A 19 31.46 33.75 7.56
C ARG A 19 31.63 32.91 8.82
N THR A 20 31.77 33.58 9.95
CA THR A 20 31.75 32.92 11.26
C THR A 20 30.49 32.07 11.30
N SER A 21 30.65 30.75 11.24
CA SER A 21 29.54 29.82 11.27
C SER A 21 28.94 29.89 12.66
N VAL A 22 27.95 30.77 12.83
CA VAL A 22 27.10 30.76 14.02
C VAL A 22 26.45 29.39 14.01
N LYS A 23 26.83 28.55 14.98
CA LYS A 23 26.29 27.21 15.19
C LYS A 23 24.81 27.38 15.58
N ARG A 24 23.95 27.59 14.57
CA ARG A 24 22.50 27.62 14.77
C ARG A 24 22.15 26.29 15.40
N ARG A 25 21.48 26.32 16.57
CA ARG A 25 20.92 25.10 17.15
C ARG A 25 19.97 24.53 16.10
N ILE A 26 20.32 23.35 15.58
CA ILE A 26 19.50 22.63 14.62
C ILE A 26 18.17 22.36 15.33
N ASP A 27 17.07 22.79 14.71
CA ASP A 27 15.75 22.48 15.23
C ASP A 27 15.62 20.95 15.36
N PRO A 28 15.13 20.41 16.48
CA PRO A 28 14.87 18.98 16.63
C PRO A 28 14.06 18.36 15.47
N ILE A 29 13.26 19.15 14.75
CA ILE A 29 12.49 18.75 13.57
C ILE A 29 13.38 18.60 12.33
N ASP A 30 14.40 19.45 12.17
CA ASP A 30 15.36 19.42 11.05
C ASP A 30 16.48 18.39 11.25
N ALA A 31 16.54 17.76 12.42
CA ALA A 31 17.50 16.69 12.68
C ALA A 31 17.12 15.42 11.88
N PRO A 32 18.11 14.65 11.37
CA PRO A 32 17.84 13.41 10.68
C PRO A 32 17.04 12.46 11.58
N ALA A 33 16.02 11.81 11.02
CA ALA A 33 15.14 10.92 11.75
C ALA A 33 15.98 9.88 12.53
N ARG A 34 15.89 9.92 13.87
CA ARG A 34 16.66 9.00 14.71
C ARG A 34 16.22 7.56 14.44
N PRO A 35 17.15 6.60 14.32
CA PRO A 35 16.78 5.22 14.05
C PRO A 35 15.90 4.66 15.17
N LEU A 36 14.75 4.12 14.80
CA LEU A 36 13.73 3.63 15.73
C LEU A 36 14.18 2.43 16.58
N GLY A 37 15.34 1.83 16.31
CA GLY A 37 15.96 0.77 17.14
C GLY A 37 14.97 -0.34 17.54
N ALA A 38 14.97 -0.71 18.83
CA ALA A 38 14.04 -1.70 19.40
C ALA A 38 12.54 -1.33 19.26
N LYS A 39 12.22 -0.05 19.07
CA LYS A 39 10.82 0.37 18.80
C LYS A 39 10.38 -0.05 17.40
N ARG A 40 11.30 -0.19 16.43
CA ARG A 40 10.98 -0.68 15.08
C ARG A 40 10.53 -2.15 15.13
N SER A 41 11.28 -3.00 15.81
CA SER A 41 10.94 -4.42 15.94
C SER A 41 9.62 -4.60 16.71
N ALA A 42 9.41 -3.85 17.80
CA ALA A 42 8.14 -3.85 18.53
C ALA A 42 6.95 -3.42 17.65
N LEU A 43 7.15 -2.42 16.78
CA LEU A 43 6.10 -1.94 15.87
C LEU A 43 5.82 -2.94 14.74
N VAL A 44 6.84 -3.64 14.23
CA VAL A 44 6.67 -4.75 13.27
C VAL A 44 5.92 -5.92 13.92
N ALA A 45 6.29 -6.32 15.14
CA ALA A 45 5.59 -7.36 15.88
C ALA A 45 4.11 -7.01 16.10
N LYS A 46 3.83 -5.78 16.54
CA LYS A 46 2.44 -5.30 16.74
C LYS A 46 1.62 -5.31 15.45
N ARG A 47 2.25 -5.03 14.30
CA ARG A 47 1.60 -5.12 12.98
C ARG A 47 1.29 -6.58 12.61
N ALA A 48 2.20 -7.50 12.88
CA ALA A 48 1.99 -8.93 12.66
C ALA A 48 0.87 -9.49 13.57
N ASP A 49 0.84 -9.13 14.85
CA ASP A 49 -0.24 -9.56 15.76
C ASP A 49 -1.61 -9.06 15.29
N SER A 50 -1.65 -7.81 14.80
CA SER A 50 -2.87 -7.23 14.26
C SER A 50 -3.35 -7.92 12.98
N SER A 51 -2.44 -8.40 12.12
CA SER A 51 -2.82 -9.16 10.91
C SER A 51 -3.34 -10.55 11.28
N VAL A 52 -2.71 -11.22 12.25
CA VAL A 52 -3.15 -12.54 12.77
C VAL A 52 -4.55 -12.46 13.38
N LEU A 53 -4.82 -11.48 14.23
CA LEU A 53 -6.15 -11.27 14.83
C LEU A 53 -7.25 -11.06 13.77
N THR A 54 -6.91 -10.38 12.68
CA THR A 54 -7.86 -10.09 11.60
C THR A 54 -8.10 -11.32 10.73
N ARG A 55 -7.05 -12.09 10.42
CA ARG A 55 -7.19 -13.37 9.71
C ARG A 55 -8.10 -14.32 10.48
N ASN A 56 -7.96 -14.38 11.81
CA ASN A 56 -8.83 -15.20 12.67
C ASN A 56 -10.27 -14.70 12.70
N ARG A 57 -10.50 -13.38 12.73
CA ARG A 57 -11.87 -12.82 12.62
C ARG A 57 -12.51 -13.12 11.26
N ASN A 58 -11.77 -12.96 10.18
CA ASN A 58 -12.30 -13.25 8.84
C ASN A 58 -12.57 -14.75 8.66
N ALA A 59 -11.72 -15.62 9.23
CA ALA A 59 -11.98 -17.05 9.27
C ALA A 59 -13.25 -17.39 10.08
N ALA A 60 -13.55 -16.64 11.15
CA ALA A 60 -14.79 -16.80 11.91
C ALA A 60 -16.05 -16.29 11.17
N ILE A 61 -15.90 -15.44 10.14
CA ILE A 61 -17.00 -14.94 9.31
C ILE A 61 -17.34 -15.91 8.16
N ALA A 62 -16.36 -16.70 7.70
CA ALA A 62 -16.55 -17.66 6.63
C ALA A 62 -17.44 -18.83 7.10
N ALA A 63 -18.56 -19.04 6.40
CA ALA A 63 -19.43 -20.19 6.60
C ALA A 63 -18.87 -21.43 5.89
N PRO A 64 -19.34 -22.64 6.23
CA PRO A 64 -19.01 -23.84 5.48
C PRO A 64 -19.36 -23.68 3.99
N GLY A 65 -18.40 -23.95 3.10
CA GLY A 65 -18.55 -23.75 1.66
C GLY A 65 -18.08 -22.39 1.14
N ASP A 66 -17.77 -21.43 2.03
CA ASP A 66 -17.14 -20.19 1.62
C ASP A 66 -15.65 -20.37 1.34
N THR A 67 -15.13 -19.60 0.38
CA THR A 67 -13.69 -19.50 0.12
C THR A 67 -13.18 -18.14 0.54
N LEU A 68 -12.32 -18.11 1.57
CA LEU A 68 -11.64 -16.90 2.03
C LEU A 68 -10.22 -16.82 1.47
N LEU A 69 -9.93 -15.74 0.75
CA LEU A 69 -8.61 -15.41 0.21
C LEU A 69 -8.09 -14.15 0.91
N ALA A 70 -6.79 -14.04 1.15
CA ALA A 70 -6.20 -12.83 1.72
C ALA A 70 -4.74 -12.67 1.33
N THR A 71 -4.25 -11.43 1.33
CA THR A 71 -2.82 -11.13 1.25
C THR A 71 -2.10 -11.64 2.50
N VAL A 72 -0.77 -11.77 2.41
CA VAL A 72 0.07 -12.26 3.52
C VAL A 72 -0.05 -11.36 4.75
N ASP A 73 -0.09 -10.05 4.55
CA ASP A 73 -0.22 -9.03 5.59
C ASP A 73 -1.67 -8.76 6.02
N GLY A 74 -2.66 -9.37 5.35
CA GLY A 74 -4.08 -9.16 5.59
C GLY A 74 -4.57 -7.75 5.27
N ALA A 75 -3.84 -7.00 4.44
CA ALA A 75 -4.27 -5.70 3.94
C ALA A 75 -5.53 -5.82 3.06
N VAL A 76 -5.62 -6.89 2.26
CA VAL A 76 -6.80 -7.22 1.45
C VAL A 76 -7.25 -8.64 1.77
N SER A 77 -8.56 -8.82 1.96
CA SER A 77 -9.21 -10.12 2.04
C SER A 77 -10.43 -10.17 1.16
N ILE A 78 -10.72 -11.33 0.60
CA ILE A 78 -11.83 -11.59 -0.29
C ILE A 78 -12.55 -12.83 0.20
N LEU A 79 -13.84 -12.70 0.49
CA LEU A 79 -14.73 -13.82 0.78
C LEU A 79 -15.56 -14.12 -0.47
N LEU A 80 -15.60 -15.39 -0.88
CA LEU A 80 -16.42 -15.88 -1.97
C LEU A 80 -17.46 -16.85 -1.42
N ARG A 81 -18.70 -16.70 -1.87
CA ARG A 81 -19.82 -17.58 -1.51
C ARG A 81 -20.65 -17.88 -2.75
N ALA A 82 -20.80 -19.15 -3.07
CA ALA A 82 -21.78 -19.60 -4.05
C ALA A 82 -23.19 -19.42 -3.47
N THR A 83 -24.10 -18.87 -4.26
CA THR A 83 -25.49 -18.60 -3.85
C THR A 83 -26.45 -19.02 -4.95
N ASN A 84 -27.74 -19.08 -4.63
CA ASN A 84 -28.80 -19.35 -5.61
C ASN A 84 -28.92 -18.30 -6.72
N TYR A 85 -28.21 -17.17 -6.61
CA TYR A 85 -28.22 -16.08 -7.58
C TYR A 85 -26.87 -15.90 -8.28
N GLY A 86 -25.97 -16.88 -8.15
CA GLY A 86 -24.60 -16.81 -8.66
C GLY A 86 -23.58 -16.61 -7.54
N LEU A 87 -22.50 -15.89 -7.83
CA LEU A 87 -21.36 -15.72 -6.91
C LEU A 87 -21.47 -14.41 -6.13
N LEU A 88 -21.59 -14.51 -4.80
CA LEU A 88 -21.37 -13.38 -3.90
C LEU A 88 -19.87 -13.25 -3.62
N MET A 89 -19.35 -12.03 -3.73
CA MET A 89 -17.97 -11.69 -3.37
C MET A 89 -17.96 -10.49 -2.44
N GLU A 90 -17.28 -10.62 -1.30
CA GLU A 90 -16.97 -9.50 -0.43
C GLU A 90 -15.47 -9.22 -0.44
N ARG A 91 -15.08 -8.03 -0.92
CA ARG A 91 -13.73 -7.51 -0.83
C ARG A 91 -13.60 -6.59 0.37
N THR A 92 -12.58 -6.83 1.17
CA THR A 92 -12.22 -6.02 2.31
C THR A 92 -10.82 -5.50 2.12
N GLN A 93 -10.65 -4.19 2.20
CA GLN A 93 -9.35 -3.52 2.10
C GLN A 93 -9.13 -2.62 3.31
N ARG A 94 -7.99 -2.76 3.98
CA ARG A 94 -7.58 -1.84 5.04
C ARG A 94 -7.02 -0.57 4.41
N GLN A 95 -7.46 0.57 4.91
CA GLN A 95 -6.95 1.88 4.54
C GLN A 95 -6.39 2.55 5.80
N GLY A 96 -5.08 2.79 5.85
CA GLY A 96 -4.47 3.55 6.94
C GLY A 96 -4.83 3.10 8.38
N VAL A 97 -4.71 4.02 9.33
CA VAL A 97 -4.95 3.72 10.76
C VAL A 97 -6.45 3.60 11.02
N GLY A 98 -6.92 2.35 11.08
CA GLY A 98 -8.26 1.99 11.57
C GLY A 98 -9.39 2.03 10.55
N MET A 99 -9.15 2.50 9.32
CA MET A 99 -10.19 2.49 8.28
C MET A 99 -10.17 1.17 7.50
N ARG A 100 -11.36 0.73 7.09
CA ARG A 100 -11.58 -0.44 6.24
C ARG A 100 -12.65 -0.08 5.21
N LEU A 101 -12.35 -0.37 3.96
CA LEU A 101 -13.32 -0.39 2.87
C LEU A 101 -13.84 -1.81 2.72
N VAL A 102 -15.15 -1.97 2.71
CA VAL A 102 -15.83 -3.23 2.39
C VAL A 102 -16.66 -3.00 1.13
N GLN A 103 -16.50 -3.87 0.15
CA GLN A 103 -17.25 -3.87 -1.09
C GLN A 103 -17.88 -5.25 -1.26
N THR A 104 -19.19 -5.29 -1.42
CA THR A 104 -19.93 -6.53 -1.65
C THR A 104 -20.51 -6.47 -3.05
N MET A 105 -20.31 -7.54 -3.81
CA MET A 105 -20.76 -7.64 -5.20
C MET A 105 -21.39 -9.03 -5.41
N VAL A 106 -22.33 -9.09 -6.36
CA VAL A 106 -22.96 -10.33 -6.78
C VAL A 106 -22.78 -10.44 -8.29
N PHE A 107 -22.31 -11.60 -8.74
CA PHE A 107 -22.11 -11.92 -10.14
C PHE A 107 -23.07 -13.04 -10.53
N GLY A 108 -24.02 -12.74 -11.42
CA GLY A 108 -25.02 -13.71 -11.87
C GLY A 108 -24.44 -14.81 -12.76
N ASP A 109 -23.32 -14.55 -13.43
CA ASP A 109 -22.67 -15.48 -14.33
C ASP A 109 -21.16 -15.27 -14.39
N VAL A 110 -20.46 -16.29 -14.91
CA VAL A 110 -19.00 -16.30 -15.01
C VAL A 110 -18.46 -15.21 -15.94
N LYS A 111 -19.17 -14.83 -17.00
CA LYS A 111 -18.70 -13.81 -17.96
C LYS A 111 -18.70 -12.43 -17.32
N THR A 112 -19.73 -12.12 -16.53
CA THR A 112 -19.81 -10.86 -15.78
C THR A 112 -18.71 -10.78 -14.72
N PHE A 113 -18.42 -11.88 -14.02
CA PHE A 113 -17.29 -11.98 -13.10
C PHE A 113 -15.93 -11.79 -13.82
N ASP A 114 -15.73 -12.46 -14.95
CA ASP A 114 -14.50 -12.34 -15.74
C ASP A 114 -14.29 -10.93 -16.28
N HIS A 115 -15.36 -10.29 -16.75
CA HIS A 115 -15.31 -8.90 -17.21
C HIS A 115 -14.88 -7.97 -16.07
N TRP A 116 -15.46 -8.13 -14.88
CA TRP A 116 -15.05 -7.37 -13.71
C TRP A 116 -13.57 -7.60 -13.35
N CYS A 117 -13.11 -8.86 -13.37
CA CYS A 117 -11.70 -9.19 -13.15
C CYS A 117 -10.76 -8.52 -14.19
N ALA A 118 -11.20 -8.44 -15.45
CA ALA A 118 -10.41 -7.86 -16.54
C ALA A 118 -10.35 -6.32 -16.51
N VAL A 119 -11.40 -5.66 -16.01
CA VAL A 119 -11.46 -4.19 -15.90
C VAL A 119 -10.76 -3.68 -14.64
N GLU A 120 -10.66 -4.51 -13.60
CA GLU A 120 -10.08 -4.13 -12.30
C GLU A 120 -8.71 -4.77 -11.90
N PRO A 121 -7.73 -5.07 -12.81
CA PRO A 121 -6.48 -5.75 -12.43
C PRO A 121 -5.63 -4.98 -11.40
N LEU A 122 -5.67 -3.64 -11.46
CA LEU A 122 -4.81 -2.76 -10.67
C LEU A 122 -5.19 -2.69 -9.18
N ARG A 123 -6.34 -3.21 -8.75
CA ARG A 123 -6.82 -3.08 -7.34
C ARG A 123 -6.33 -4.16 -6.38
N PHE A 124 -5.69 -5.22 -6.88
CA PHE A 124 -5.31 -6.33 -6.00
C PHE A 124 -3.94 -6.17 -5.34
N GLU A 125 -3.06 -5.31 -5.88
CA GLU A 125 -1.64 -5.11 -5.51
C GLU A 125 -0.76 -6.40 -5.48
N ASP A 126 -1.38 -7.57 -5.37
CA ASP A 126 -0.84 -8.91 -5.28
C ASP A 126 -1.42 -9.77 -6.42
N GLY A 127 -0.59 -10.04 -7.43
CA GLY A 127 -0.98 -10.88 -8.57
C GLY A 127 -1.29 -12.33 -8.21
N LEU A 128 -0.74 -12.84 -7.09
CA LEU A 128 -1.06 -14.18 -6.60
C LEU A 128 -2.47 -14.22 -6.02
N LEU A 129 -2.87 -13.18 -5.28
CA LEU A 129 -4.23 -13.05 -4.77
C LEU A 129 -5.24 -12.99 -5.93
N PHE A 130 -4.94 -12.22 -6.98
CA PHE A 130 -5.76 -12.16 -8.19
C PHE A 130 -5.90 -13.53 -8.87
N SER A 131 -4.78 -14.24 -9.07
CA SER A 131 -4.81 -15.57 -9.70
C SER A 131 -5.63 -16.59 -8.89
N LYS A 132 -5.57 -16.51 -7.56
CA LYS A 132 -6.40 -17.33 -6.66
C LYS A 132 -7.88 -16.96 -6.76
N LEU A 133 -8.19 -15.67 -6.81
CA LEU A 133 -9.56 -15.15 -6.95
C LEU A 133 -10.23 -15.68 -8.20
N VAL A 134 -9.57 -15.58 -9.36
CA VAL A 134 -10.12 -16.05 -10.63
C VAL A 134 -10.42 -17.55 -10.57
N ARG A 135 -9.45 -18.36 -10.13
CA ARG A 135 -9.64 -19.82 -10.02
C ARG A 135 -10.75 -20.19 -9.05
N ALA A 136 -10.80 -19.56 -7.88
CA ALA A 136 -11.82 -19.84 -6.88
C ALA A 136 -13.21 -19.39 -7.34
N GLY A 137 -13.32 -18.25 -8.03
CA GLY A 137 -14.56 -17.78 -8.64
C GLY A 137 -15.08 -18.77 -9.69
N HIS A 138 -14.22 -19.22 -10.60
CA HIS A 138 -14.58 -20.25 -11.59
C HIS A 138 -15.05 -21.55 -10.96
N ALA A 139 -14.35 -22.02 -9.91
CA ALA A 139 -14.77 -23.21 -9.16
C ALA A 139 -16.16 -23.02 -8.53
N ALA A 140 -16.42 -21.88 -7.90
CA ALA A 140 -17.71 -21.59 -7.28
C ALA A 140 -18.87 -21.57 -8.29
N PHE A 141 -18.63 -21.19 -9.55
CA PHE A 141 -19.63 -21.30 -10.62
C PHE A 141 -19.78 -22.72 -11.17
N ALA A 142 -18.75 -23.56 -11.07
CA ALA A 142 -18.84 -24.97 -11.48
C ALA A 142 -19.65 -25.80 -10.47
N ASP A 143 -19.52 -25.50 -9.17
CA ASP A 143 -20.25 -26.19 -8.09
C ASP A 143 -21.74 -25.81 -8.01
N TYR A 144 -22.16 -24.77 -8.75
CA TYR A 144 -23.55 -24.31 -8.84
C TYR A 144 -24.38 -25.02 -9.94
N ARG A 145 -23.77 -25.92 -10.73
CA ARG A 145 -24.46 -26.75 -11.72
C ARG A 145 -24.95 -28.07 -11.13
#